data_AF-H3H7K2-F1
#
_entry.id   AF-H3H7K2-F1
#
_cell.length_a   1.000
_cell.length_b   1.000
_cell.length_c   1.000
_cell.angle_alpha   90.00
_cell.angle_beta   90.00
_cell.angle_gamma   90.00
#
_symmetry.space_group_name_H-M   'P 1'
#
loop_
_entity.id
_entity.type
_entity.pdbx_description
1 polymer ?
#
loop_
_entity_poly.entity_id
_entity_poly.type
_entity_poly.pdbx_seq_one_letter_code
_entity_poly.pdbx_strand_id
1 'polypeptide(L)'
;MGPMINFYNDDALVNAFLAGSVPVYWGDSKAVSELFNPESFIDCGRFDSLQDCAEYVVHVDDSPEMYTRMRREAPVANMTAFNEAFSWHPTVPSRFMADAVLRHFHN
;
A
#
# COMPACT_ATOMS: atom_id res chain seq x y z
N MET A 1 3.57 11.33 16.79
CA MET A 1 3.60 11.85 15.41
C MET A 1 3.68 10.62 14.52
N GLY A 2 2.55 10.20 13.95
CA GLY A 2 2.50 9.00 13.11
C GLY A 2 3.25 9.20 11.80
N PRO A 3 3.62 8.12 11.09
CA PRO A 3 4.27 8.24 9.79
C PRO A 3 3.38 9.07 8.87
N MET A 4 3.89 10.21 8.40
CA MET A 4 3.19 10.98 7.38
C MET A 4 3.33 10.24 6.06
N ILE A 5 2.24 9.61 5.63
CA ILE A 5 2.05 9.08 4.28
C ILE A 5 2.23 10.24 3.30
N ASN A 6 3.12 10.06 2.32
CA ASN A 6 3.37 11.08 1.31
C ASN A 6 2.41 10.81 0.15
N PHE A 7 1.16 11.26 0.32
CA PHE A 7 -0.03 10.92 -0.49
C PHE A 7 0.15 10.93 -2.03
N TYR A 8 1.10 11.70 -2.57
CA TYR A 8 1.27 11.82 -4.01
C TYR A 8 1.70 10.53 -4.71
N ASN A 9 2.57 9.73 -4.09
CA ASN A 9 3.05 8.47 -4.70
C ASN A 9 2.13 7.29 -4.38
N ASP A 10 1.44 7.35 -3.23
CA ASP A 10 0.55 6.28 -2.76
C ASP A 10 -0.78 6.27 -3.53
N ASP A 11 -1.24 7.44 -4.01
CA ASP A 11 -2.42 7.53 -4.87
C ASP A 11 -2.21 6.79 -6.21
N ALA A 12 -1.01 6.85 -6.79
CA ALA A 12 -0.68 6.12 -8.02
C ALA A 12 -0.67 4.60 -7.79
N LEU A 13 -0.15 4.15 -6.64
CA LEU A 13 -0.15 2.75 -6.24
C LEU A 13 -1.59 2.23 -6.08
N VAL A 14 -2.45 2.96 -5.38
CA VAL A 14 -3.87 2.61 -5.19
C VAL A 14 -4.60 2.57 -6.53
N ASN A 15 -4.39 3.55 -7.41
CA ASN A 15 -5.00 3.57 -8.73
C ASN A 15 -4.60 2.37 -9.59
N ALA A 16 -3.33 1.94 -9.52
CA ALA A 16 -2.85 0.75 -10.23
C ALA A 16 -3.52 -0.54 -9.73
N PHE A 17 -3.71 -0.69 -8.41
CA PHE A 17 -4.49 -1.79 -7.84
C PHE A 17 -5.94 -1.77 -8.32
N LEU A 18 -6.61 -0.60 -8.30
CA LEU A 18 -7.99 -0.45 -8.75
C LEU A 18 -8.16 -0.73 -10.25
N ALA A 19 -7.15 -0.44 -11.06
CA ALA A 19 -7.11 -0.79 -12.47
C ALA A 19 -6.91 -2.30 -12.73
N GLY A 20 -6.64 -3.09 -11.69
CA GLY A 20 -6.37 -4.53 -11.81
C GLY A 20 -4.99 -4.84 -12.42
N SER A 21 -4.03 -3.93 -12.27
CA SER A 21 -2.65 -4.09 -12.72
C SER A 21 -1.73 -4.46 -11.56
N VAL A 22 -0.52 -4.97 -11.85
CA VAL A 22 0.54 -5.13 -10.85
C VAL A 22 1.29 -3.79 -10.75
N PRO A 23 1.23 -3.08 -9.62
CA PRO A 23 1.89 -1.78 -9.51
C PRO A 23 3.41 -1.93 -9.44
N VAL A 24 4.13 -0.93 -9.97
CA VAL A 24 5.57 -0.74 -9.77
C VAL A 24 5.75 0.56 -8.97
N TYR A 25 6.28 0.43 -7.75
CA TYR A 25 6.37 1.51 -6.78
C TYR A 25 7.80 1.95 -6.54
N TRP A 26 7.98 3.26 -6.38
CA TRP A 26 9.21 3.84 -5.88
C TRP A 26 8.87 4.93 -4.86
N GLY A 27 9.29 4.71 -3.62
CA GLY A 27 9.20 5.67 -2.53
C GLY A 27 9.78 5.10 -1.25
N ASP A 28 9.10 5.33 -0.13
CA ASP A 28 9.47 4.74 1.15
C ASP A 28 8.98 3.28 1.23
N SER A 29 9.91 2.34 1.03
CA SER A 29 9.66 0.88 1.09
C SER A 29 9.18 0.41 2.47
N LYS A 30 9.61 1.08 3.54
CA LYS A 30 9.18 0.72 4.89
C LYS A 30 7.73 1.15 5.11
N ALA A 31 7.41 2.41 4.80
CA ALA A 31 6.06 2.92 4.96
C ALA A 31 5.04 2.17 4.09
N VAL A 32 5.36 1.90 2.82
CA VAL A 32 4.43 1.22 1.91
C VAL A 32 4.15 -0.22 2.36
N SER A 33 5.15 -0.93 2.92
CA SER A 33 4.99 -2.32 3.36
C SER A 33 4.25 -2.48 4.70
N GLU A 34 4.10 -1.39 5.46
CA GLU A 34 3.24 -1.36 6.65
C GLU A 34 1.75 -1.38 6.27
N LEU A 35 1.40 -0.93 5.06
CA LEU A 35 0.01 -0.81 4.58
C LEU A 35 -0.34 -1.82 3.50
N PHE A 36 0.56 -2.04 2.54
CA PHE A 36 0.32 -2.87 1.36
C PHE A 36 1.13 -4.17 1.40
N ASN A 37 0.53 -5.23 0.85
CA ASN A 37 1.15 -6.54 0.76
C ASN A 37 2.33 -6.52 -0.23
N PRO A 38 3.59 -6.76 0.20
CA PRO A 38 4.75 -6.76 -0.69
C PRO A 38 4.72 -7.82 -1.81
N GLU A 39 3.84 -8.81 -1.72
CA GLU A 39 3.65 -9.82 -2.78
C GLU A 39 2.70 -9.33 -3.89
N SER A 40 2.02 -8.19 -3.71
CA SER A 40 1.01 -7.66 -4.64
C SER A 40 1.54 -6.56 -5.58
N PHE A 41 2.75 -6.06 -5.36
CA PHE A 41 3.38 -5.00 -6.15
C PHE A 41 4.89 -5.16 -6.19
N ILE A 42 5.54 -4.46 -7.12
CA ILE A 42 7.00 -4.44 -7.27
C ILE A 42 7.53 -3.19 -6.58
N ASP A 43 8.28 -3.36 -5.49
CA ASP A 43 8.93 -2.27 -4.76
C ASP A 43 10.37 -2.06 -5.26
N CYS A 44 10.62 -1.00 -6.04
CA CYS A 44 11.95 -0.73 -6.56
C CYS A 44 12.99 -0.41 -5.46
N GLY A 45 12.57 -0.03 -4.24
CA GLY A 45 13.51 0.19 -3.12
C GLY A 45 14.08 -1.10 -2.52
N ARG A 46 13.61 -2.28 -2.97
CA ARG A 46 14.16 -3.60 -2.59
C ARG A 46 15.28 -4.09 -3.52
N PHE A 47 15.61 -3.33 -4.55
CA PHE A 47 16.66 -3.68 -5.52
C PHE A 47 17.90 -2.83 -5.30
N ASP A 48 19.08 -3.37 -5.63
CA ASP A 48 20.35 -2.65 -5.55
C ASP A 48 20.41 -1.50 -6.55
N SER A 49 19.73 -1.63 -7.69
CA SER A 49 19.58 -0.58 -8.69
C SER A 49 18.22 -0.61 -9.39
N LEU A 50 17.88 0.51 -10.03
CA LEU A 50 16.67 0.60 -10.87
C LEU A 50 16.78 -0.28 -12.11
N GLN A 51 17.99 -0.57 -12.57
CA GLN A 51 18.23 -1.49 -13.67
C GLN A 51 17.78 -2.90 -13.28
N ASP A 52 18.15 -3.35 -12.07
CA ASP A 52 17.70 -4.64 -11.54
C ASP A 52 16.17 -4.67 -11.33
N CYS A 53 15.58 -3.55 -10.86
CA CYS A 53 14.12 -3.42 -10.77
C CYS A 53 13.47 -3.56 -12.16
N ALA A 54 13.99 -2.87 -13.17
CA ALA A 54 13.45 -2.92 -14.53
C ALA A 54 13.56 -4.31 -15.16
N GLU A 55 14.69 -5.00 -14.96
CA GLU A 55 14.88 -6.39 -15.41
C GLU A 55 13.89 -7.33 -14.73
N TYR A 56 13.61 -7.12 -13.44
CA TYR A 56 12.57 -7.89 -12.74
C TYR A 56 11.17 -7.60 -13.27
N VAL A 57 10.84 -6.33 -13.58
CA VAL A 57 9.54 -5.97 -14.18
C VAL A 57 9.35 -6.70 -15.51
N VAL A 58 10.36 -6.71 -16.39
CA VAL A 58 10.32 -7.45 -17.66
C VAL A 58 10.13 -8.95 -17.42
N HIS A 59 10.85 -9.52 -16.45
CA HIS A 59 10.72 -10.94 -16.11
C HIS A 59 9.30 -11.31 -15.62
N VAL A 60 8.65 -10.43 -14.85
CA VAL A 60 7.27 -10.61 -14.40
C VAL A 60 6.28 -10.52 -15.55
N ASP A 61 6.45 -9.56 -16.46
CA ASP A 61 5.59 -9.39 -17.64
C ASP A 61 5.70 -10.59 -18.60
N ASP A 62 6.91 -11.13 -18.78
CA ASP A 62 7.17 -12.31 -19.61
C ASP A 62 6.67 -13.64 -19.00
N SER A 63 6.31 -13.66 -17.71
CA SER A 63 5.76 -14.83 -17.02
C SER A 63 4.28 -14.63 -16.65
N PRO A 64 3.34 -15.19 -17.43
CA PRO A 64 1.91 -15.14 -17.13
C PRO A 64 1.56 -15.66 -15.73
N GLU A 65 2.28 -16.66 -15.24
CA GLU A 65 2.09 -17.24 -13.92
C GLU A 65 2.48 -16.25 -12.80
N MET A 66 3.65 -15.61 -12.91
CA MET A 66 4.12 -14.64 -11.93
C MET A 66 3.22 -13.40 -11.90
N TYR A 67 2.91 -12.85 -13.07
CA TYR A 67 2.00 -11.72 -13.19
C TYR A 67 0.62 -12.04 -12.59
N THR A 68 0.06 -13.20 -12.94
CA THR A 68 -1.25 -13.62 -12.43
C THR A 68 -1.23 -13.85 -10.92
N ARG A 69 -0.13 -14.39 -10.38
CA ARG A 69 0.03 -14.56 -8.94
C ARG A 69 0.03 -13.21 -8.23
N MET A 70 0.90 -12.27 -8.60
CA MET A 70 0.97 -10.96 -7.96
C MET A 70 -0.36 -10.20 -8.04
N ARG A 71 -1.00 -10.18 -9.21
CA ARG A 71 -2.29 -9.51 -9.40
C ARG A 71 -3.42 -10.09 -8.53
N ARG A 72 -3.31 -11.36 -8.12
CA ARG A 72 -4.30 -12.03 -7.27
C ARG A 72 -4.04 -11.88 -5.78
N GLU A 73 -2.85 -11.44 -5.39
CA GLU A 73 -2.55 -11.16 -4.00
C GLU A 73 -3.42 -10.02 -3.49
N ALA A 74 -3.88 -10.13 -2.24
CA ALA A 74 -4.66 -9.07 -1.61
C ALA A 74 -3.76 -7.83 -1.44
N PRO A 75 -4.16 -6.63 -1.92
CA PRO A 75 -3.34 -5.43 -1.80
C PRO A 75 -3.07 -5.01 -0.36
N VAL A 76 -4.00 -5.29 0.56
CA VAL A 76 -3.88 -4.96 1.99
C VAL A 76 -3.66 -6.23 2.78
N ALA A 77 -2.50 -6.37 3.41
CA ALA A 77 -2.17 -7.50 4.27
C ALA A 77 -2.62 -7.29 5.73
N ASN A 78 -2.64 -6.04 6.20
CA ASN A 78 -2.99 -5.69 7.58
C ASN A 78 -4.17 -4.70 7.62
N MET A 79 -5.38 -5.24 7.77
CA MET A 79 -6.60 -4.45 7.83
C MET A 79 -6.65 -3.51 9.05
N THR A 80 -5.99 -3.86 10.15
CA THR A 80 -5.93 -2.98 11.33
C THR A 80 -5.10 -1.73 11.06
N ALA A 81 -3.89 -1.90 10.52
CA ALA A 81 -3.03 -0.78 10.15
C ALA A 81 -3.69 0.10 9.07
N PHE A 82 -4.36 -0.53 8.09
CA PHE A 82 -5.15 0.18 7.10
C PHE A 82 -6.27 1.02 7.74
N ASN A 83 -7.08 0.42 8.63
CA ASN A 83 -8.18 1.14 9.28
C ASN A 83 -7.69 2.29 10.17
N GLU A 84 -6.52 2.15 10.79
CA GLU A 84 -5.89 3.22 11.57
C GLU A 84 -5.39 4.36 10.66
N ALA A 85 -4.68 4.03 9.58
CA ALA A 85 -4.14 4.99 8.62
C ALA A 85 -5.25 5.78 7.89
N PHE A 86 -6.35 5.11 7.55
CA PHE A 86 -7.51 5.70 6.89
C PHE A 86 -8.66 6.03 7.86
N SER A 87 -8.38 6.12 9.17
CA SER A 87 -9.39 6.37 10.21
C SER A 87 -10.15 7.69 10.07
N TRP A 88 -9.58 8.64 9.33
CA TRP A 88 -10.18 9.92 8.98
C TRP A 88 -11.21 9.81 7.85
N HIS A 89 -11.21 8.72 7.07
CA HIS A 89 -12.14 8.53 5.96
C HIS A 89 -13.51 8.06 6.48
N PRO A 90 -14.62 8.71 6.09
CA PRO A 90 -15.94 8.48 6.70
C PRO A 90 -16.51 7.07 6.49
N THR A 91 -16.01 6.33 5.51
CA THR A 91 -16.45 4.95 5.21
C THR A 91 -15.62 3.88 5.92
N VAL A 92 -14.52 4.26 6.57
CA VAL A 92 -13.66 3.32 7.30
C VAL A 92 -14.14 3.30 8.75
N PRO A 93 -14.55 2.13 9.29
CA PRO A 93 -14.95 2.04 10.69
C PRO A 93 -13.72 2.34 11.57
N SER A 94 -13.70 3.53 12.16
CA SER A 94 -12.60 3.96 13.03
C SER A 94 -13.08 4.21 14.45
N ARG A 95 -12.30 3.74 15.42
CA ARG A 95 -12.48 4.14 16.83
C ARG A 95 -12.03 5.58 17.06
N PHE A 96 -11.28 6.17 16.13
CA PHE A 96 -10.74 7.51 16.28
C PHE A 96 -11.81 8.55 16.58
N MET A 97 -12.89 8.60 15.79
CA MET A 97 -14.00 9.54 16.03
C MET A 97 -14.73 9.22 17.34
N ALA A 98 -14.95 7.94 17.64
CA ALA A 98 -15.57 7.54 18.91
C ALA A 98 -14.70 7.92 20.12
N ASP A 99 -13.39 7.73 20.06
CA ASP A 99 -12.42 8.05 21.11
C ASP A 99 -12.18 9.56 21.24
N ALA A 100 -12.25 10.30 20.14
CA ALA A 100 -12.20 11.77 20.15
C ALA A 100 -13.46 12.36 20.81
N VAL A 101 -14.63 11.81 20.46
CA VAL A 101 -15.92 12.20 21.06
C VAL A 101 -15.97 11.83 22.54
N LEU A 102 -15.54 10.62 22.92
CA LEU A 102 -15.44 10.22 24.33
C LEU A 102 -14.54 11.18 25.12
N ARG A 103 -13.37 11.55 24.59
CA ARG A 103 -12.47 12.52 25.23
C ARG A 103 -13.09 13.91 25.37
N HIS A 104 -14.00 14.30 24.49
CA HIS A 104 -14.72 15.57 24.59
C HIS A 104 -15.80 15.56 25.68
N PHE A 105 -16.43 14.41 25.95
CA PHE A 105 -17.47 14.26 26.98
C PHE A 105 -16.93 13.96 28.40
N HIS A 106 -15.64 13.64 28.51
CA HIS A 106 -14.96 13.44 29.80
C HIS A 106 -14.21 14.69 30.32
N ASN A 107 -14.45 15.87 29.72
CA ASN A 107 -14.02 17.18 30.19
C ASN A 107 -15.20 18.09 30.51
#